data_AF-R9GV29-F1
#
_entry.id   AF-R9GV29-F1
#
_cell.length_a   1.000
_cell.length_b   1.000
_cell.length_c   1.000
_cell.angle_alpha   90.00
_cell.angle_beta   90.00
_cell.angle_gamma   90.00
#
_symmetry.space_group_name_H-M   'P 1'
#
loop_
_entity.id
_entity.type
_entity.pdbx_description
1 polymer ?
#
loop_
_entity_poly.entity_id
_entity_poly.type
_entity_poly.pdbx_seq_one_letter_code
_entity_poly.pdbx_strand_id
1 'polypeptide(L)'
;MPMAMQNKDVQIVMNDLSDAKTKAASLPMLKKAGIEKFASKNTGTGMLYFIDAKTKKLISEVSLAENNEQIKKVYMAALAKG
;
A
#
# COMPACT_ATOMS: atom_id res chain seq x y z
N MET A 1 13.08 17.45 -9.28
CA MET A 1 13.79 16.15 -9.32
C MET A 1 12.90 15.10 -8.68
N PRO A 2 12.67 13.92 -9.30
CA PRO A 2 11.94 12.86 -8.63
C PRO A 2 12.75 12.38 -7.42
N MET A 3 12.19 12.52 -6.22
CA MET A 3 12.77 11.96 -5.00
C MET A 3 12.44 10.47 -4.94
N ALA A 4 13.39 9.62 -5.34
CA ALA A 4 13.33 8.20 -5.00
C ALA A 4 13.89 8.02 -3.58
N MET A 5 13.01 8.05 -2.57
CA MET A 5 13.40 7.58 -1.22
C MET A 5 13.46 6.05 -1.25
N GLN A 6 14.67 5.50 -1.35
CA GLN A 6 14.89 4.09 -1.01
C GLN A 6 14.93 3.98 0.52
N ASN A 7 13.89 3.38 1.09
CA ASN A 7 13.86 3.03 2.51
C ASN A 7 13.95 1.51 2.64
N LYS A 8 15.00 1.01 3.29
CA LYS A 8 15.22 -0.44 3.52
C LYS A 8 14.14 -1.06 4.41
N ASP A 9 13.45 -0.23 5.20
CA ASP A 9 12.41 -0.66 6.13
C ASP A 9 11.02 -0.69 5.48
N VAL A 10 10.89 -0.28 4.21
CA VAL A 10 9.61 -0.21 3.50
C VAL A 10 9.60 -1.12 2.28
N GLN A 11 8.65 -2.05 2.25
CA GLN A 11 8.33 -2.82 1.05
C GLN A 11 7.17 -2.15 0.31
N ILE A 12 7.39 -1.82 -0.96
CA ILE A 12 6.33 -1.32 -1.84
C ILE A 12 5.73 -2.51 -2.61
N VAL A 13 4.40 -2.59 -2.59
CA VAL A 13 3.62 -3.61 -3.30
C VAL A 13 2.57 -2.87 -4.14
N MET A 14 2.74 -2.89 -5.47
CA MET A 14 1.82 -2.28 -6.41
C MET A 14 1.01 -3.38 -7.11
N ASN A 15 -0.31 -3.25 -7.11
CA ASN A 15 -1.22 -4.21 -7.72
C ASN A 15 -2.39 -3.47 -8.37
N ASP A 16 -3.01 -4.11 -9.35
CA ASP A 16 -4.27 -3.68 -9.92
C ASP A 16 -5.39 -4.61 -9.45
N LEU A 17 -6.37 -4.03 -8.74
CA LEU A 17 -7.51 -4.73 -8.17
C LEU A 17 -8.83 -4.29 -8.83
N SER A 18 -8.77 -3.71 -10.02
CA SER A 18 -9.94 -3.13 -10.69
C SER A 18 -10.90 -4.19 -11.23
N ASP A 19 -10.38 -5.34 -11.71
CA ASP A 19 -11.19 -6.40 -12.32
C ASP A 19 -10.70 -7.81 -11.96
N ALA A 20 -11.47 -8.83 -12.33
CA ALA A 20 -11.17 -10.21 -11.95
C ALA A 20 -9.84 -10.74 -12.51
N LYS A 21 -9.45 -10.33 -13.72
CA LYS A 21 -8.22 -10.75 -14.38
C LYS A 21 -7.00 -10.13 -13.69
N THR A 22 -7.05 -8.83 -13.43
CA THR A 22 -5.97 -8.10 -12.75
C THR A 22 -5.83 -8.50 -11.29
N LYS A 23 -6.94 -8.78 -10.60
CA LYS A 23 -6.95 -9.38 -9.25
C LYS A 23 -6.26 -10.74 -9.21
N ALA A 24 -6.57 -11.62 -10.15
CA ALA A 24 -5.94 -12.95 -10.23
C ALA A 24 -4.42 -12.85 -10.45
N ALA A 25 -3.99 -11.92 -11.31
CA ALA A 25 -2.56 -11.66 -11.55
C ALA A 25 -1.84 -11.07 -10.33
N SER A 26 -2.54 -10.27 -9.53
CA SER A 26 -2.00 -9.62 -8.32
C SER A 26 -1.91 -10.56 -7.11
N LEU A 27 -2.73 -11.62 -7.08
CA LEU A 27 -2.86 -12.52 -5.94
C LEU A 27 -1.53 -13.14 -5.45
N PRO A 28 -0.62 -13.62 -6.32
CA PRO A 28 0.67 -14.18 -5.88
C PRO A 28 1.52 -13.17 -5.10
N MET A 29 1.54 -11.90 -5.54
CA MET A 29 2.30 -10.84 -4.87
C MET A 29 1.69 -10.50 -3.51
N LEU A 30 0.35 -10.40 -3.44
CA LEU A 30 -0.39 -10.17 -2.20
C LEU A 30 -0.19 -11.29 -1.18
N LYS A 31 -0.15 -12.55 -1.64
CA LYS A 31 0.17 -13.73 -0.83
C LYS A 31 1.60 -13.67 -0.30
N LYS A 32 2.58 -13.38 -1.17
CA LYS A 32 3.99 -13.23 -0.78
C LYS A 32 4.20 -12.13 0.27
N ALA A 33 3.43 -11.05 0.18
CA ALA A 33 3.45 -9.96 1.16
C ALA A 33 2.63 -10.23 2.45
N GLY A 34 1.82 -11.29 2.46
CA GLY A 34 0.95 -11.66 3.59
C GLY A 34 -0.26 -10.74 3.78
N ILE A 35 -0.69 -10.03 2.71
CA ILE A 35 -1.77 -9.03 2.74
C ILE A 35 -2.98 -9.43 1.89
N GLU A 36 -3.05 -10.68 1.42
CA GLU A 36 -4.17 -11.21 0.64
C GLU A 36 -5.52 -10.93 1.32
N LYS A 37 -5.66 -11.26 2.62
CA LYS A 37 -6.91 -11.05 3.36
C LYS A 37 -7.33 -9.58 3.43
N PHE A 38 -6.37 -8.66 3.49
CA PHE A 38 -6.63 -7.23 3.46
C PHE A 38 -7.13 -6.81 2.06
N ALA A 39 -6.40 -7.21 1.02
CA ALA A 39 -6.73 -6.89 -0.36
C ALA A 39 -8.08 -7.48 -0.82
N SER A 40 -8.44 -8.69 -0.37
CA SER A 40 -9.74 -9.28 -0.72
C SER A 40 -10.94 -8.51 -0.15
N LYS A 41 -10.75 -7.81 0.97
CA LYS A 41 -11.79 -6.99 1.61
C LYS A 41 -11.79 -5.54 1.11
N ASN A 42 -10.78 -5.15 0.35
CA ASN A 42 -10.55 -3.77 -0.03
C ASN A 42 -10.61 -3.61 -1.55
N THR A 43 -11.62 -2.89 -2.02
CA THR A 43 -11.86 -2.64 -3.45
C THR A 43 -11.47 -1.22 -3.86
N GLY A 44 -10.79 -0.46 -2.99
CA GLY A 44 -10.35 0.90 -3.31
C GLY A 44 -9.29 0.89 -4.41
N THR A 45 -9.62 1.47 -5.56
CA THR A 45 -8.66 1.78 -6.63
C THR A 45 -8.04 3.15 -6.39
N GLY A 46 -6.78 3.35 -6.80
CA GLY A 46 -6.12 4.65 -6.65
C GLY A 46 -5.79 5.01 -5.21
N MET A 47 -5.56 4.02 -4.35
CA MET A 47 -5.31 4.19 -2.92
C MET A 47 -3.91 3.68 -2.56
N LEU A 48 -3.26 4.38 -1.63
CA LEU A 48 -2.07 3.91 -0.93
C LEU A 48 -2.48 3.44 0.46
N TYR A 49 -2.09 2.22 0.81
CA TYR A 49 -2.32 1.62 2.13
C TYR A 49 -0.99 1.39 2.84
N PHE A 50 -0.86 1.92 4.04
CA PHE A 50 0.28 1.69 4.91
C PHE A 50 -0.06 0.58 5.89
N ILE A 51 0.65 -0.54 5.80
CA ILE A 51 0.35 -1.75 6.56
C ILE A 51 1.56 -2.10 7.41
N ASP A 52 1.32 -2.37 8.68
CA ASP A 52 2.35 -2.84 9.60
C ASP A 52 2.87 -4.21 9.14
N ALA A 53 4.19 -4.32 8.92
CA ALA A 53 4.78 -5.50 8.30
C ALA A 53 4.68 -6.77 9.19
N LYS A 54 4.63 -6.61 10.52
CA LYS A 54 4.60 -7.71 11.49
C LYS A 54 3.18 -8.20 11.75
N THR A 55 2.28 -7.28 12.02
CA THR A 55 0.89 -7.53 12.43
C THR A 55 -0.08 -7.60 11.25
N LYS A 56 0.34 -7.12 10.07
CA LYS A 56 -0.48 -7.02 8.84
C LYS A 56 -1.74 -6.15 9.02
N LYS A 57 -1.73 -5.25 10.01
CA LYS A 57 -2.83 -4.31 10.27
C LYS A 57 -2.62 -3.02 9.48
N LEU A 58 -3.71 -2.43 9.02
CA LEU A 58 -3.71 -1.11 8.41
C LEU A 58 -3.31 -0.05 9.44
N ILE A 59 -2.29 0.75 9.12
CA ILE A 59 -1.84 1.90 9.91
C ILE A 59 -2.57 3.16 9.44
N SER A 60 -2.60 3.38 8.12
CA SER A 60 -3.25 4.53 7.49
C SER A 60 -3.46 4.29 6.00
N GLU A 61 -4.27 5.13 5.37
CA GLU A 61 -4.51 5.13 3.94
C GLU A 61 -4.56 6.57 3.40
N VAL A 62 -4.28 6.74 2.11
CA VAL A 62 -4.39 8.02 1.42
C VAL A 62 -4.74 7.78 -0.04
N SER A 63 -5.59 8.63 -0.62
CA SER A 63 -5.88 8.60 -2.04
C SER A 63 -4.67 9.11 -2.83
N LEU A 64 -4.38 8.46 -3.95
CA LEU A 64 -3.40 8.94 -4.93
C LEU A 64 -3.84 10.24 -5.63
N ALA A 65 -5.12 10.60 -5.52
CA ALA A 65 -5.63 11.88 -6.01
C ALA A 65 -5.23 13.07 -5.12
N GLU A 66 -4.74 12.82 -3.91
CA GLU A 66 -4.22 13.87 -3.03
C GLU A 66 -2.90 14.44 -3.55
N ASN A 67 -2.56 15.65 -3.10
CA ASN A 67 -1.29 16.27 -3.46
C ASN A 67 -0.10 15.57 -2.76
N ASN A 68 1.10 15.79 -3.31
CA ASN A 68 2.33 15.16 -2.81
C ASN A 68 2.65 15.50 -1.35
N GLU A 69 2.30 16.70 -0.88
CA GLU A 69 2.56 17.11 0.50
C GLU A 69 1.72 16.29 1.47
N GLN A 70 0.45 16.06 1.13
CA GLN A 70 -0.47 15.27 1.92
C GLN A 70 -0.04 13.78 1.93
N ILE A 71 0.32 13.21 0.77
CA ILE A 71 0.83 11.84 0.70
C ILE A 71 2.10 11.69 1.55
N LYS A 72 3.04 12.65 1.46
CA LYS A 72 4.27 12.64 2.25
C LYS A 72 3.96 12.73 3.75
N LYS A 73 3.02 13.59 4.15
CA LYS A 73 2.60 13.71 5.56
C LYS A 73 2.07 12.39 6.11
N VAL A 74 1.20 11.71 5.37
CA VAL A 74 0.66 10.41 5.77
C VAL A 74 1.76 9.34 5.83
N TYR A 75 2.65 9.31 4.84
CA TYR A 75 3.79 8.39 4.83
C TYR A 75 4.69 8.55 6.06
N MET A 76 5.09 9.79 6.39
CA MET A 76 5.92 10.06 7.57
C MET A 76 5.21 9.68 8.87
N ALA A 77 3.90 9.93 8.96
CA ALA A 77 3.10 9.54 10.13
C ALA A 77 2.97 8.00 10.27
N ALA A 78 2.94 7.27 9.15
CA ALA A 78 2.91 5.81 9.16
C ALA A 78 4.24 5.21 9.64
N LEU A 79 5.37 5.77 9.20
CA LEU A 79 6.71 5.34 9.63
C LEU A 79 6.95 5.52 11.14
N ALA A 80 6.27 6.47 11.78
CA ALA A 80 6.38 6.67 13.23
C ALA A 80 5.59 5.63 14.05
N LYS A 81 4.74 4.81 13.41
CA LYS A 81 3.77 3.92 14.08
C LYS A 81 4.02 2.42 13.85
N GLY A 82 4.81 2.05 12.85
CA GLY A 82 5.14 0.66 12.50
C GLY A 82 6.65 0.43 12.54
#